data_AF-Q6QHF9-F1
#
_entry.id   AF-Q6QHF9-F1
#
_cell.length_a   1.000
_cell.length_b   1.000
_cell.length_c   1.000
_cell.angle_alpha   90.00
_cell.angle_beta   90.00
_cell.angle_gamma   90.00
#
_symmetry.space_group_name_H-M   'P 1'
#
loop_
_entity.id
_entity.type
_entity.pdbx_description
1 polymer ?
#
loop_
_entity_poly.entity_id
_entity_poly.type
_entity_poly.pdbx_seq_one_letter_code
_entity_poly.pdbx_strand_id
1 'polypeptide(L)'
;MESTGSVGEAPGGPRVLVVGGGIAGLGAAQRLCGHSAFPHLRVLEATARAGGRIRSERCFGGVVEVGAHWIHGPSRGNPVFQLAAEYGLLGEKELSQENQLVETGGHVGLPSVSYASSGASVSLQLVAEMATLFYGLIDQTREFLHAAETPVPSVGEYLKKEIGQHVAGWTEDEETRKLKLAVLNSFFNLECCVSGTHSMDLVALAPFGEYTVLPGLDCTFSKGYQGLTNCMMAALPEDTVVFEKPVKTIHWNGSFQEAAFPGETFPVSVECEDGDRFPAHHVIVTVPLGFLREHLDTFFDPPLPAEKAEAIRKIGFGTNNKIFLEFEEPFWEPDCQLIQLVWEDTSPLEDAAPELQDAWFRKLIGFVVLPAFASVHVLCGFIAGLESEFMETLSDEEVLLCLTQVLRRVTGNPRLPAPKSVLRSRWHSAPYTRGSYSYVAVGSTGGDLDLLAQPLPADGAGAQLQILFAGEATHRTFYSTTHGALLSGWREADRLLSLWAPQVQQPRPRL
;
A
#
# COMPACT_ATOMS: atom_id res chain seq x y z
N MET A 1 -46.34 10.49 47.80
CA MET A 1 -44.91 10.35 48.12
C MET A 1 -44.36 9.26 47.22
N GLU A 2 -44.07 9.59 45.97
CA GLU A 2 -43.28 8.74 45.08
C GLU A 2 -42.37 9.70 44.32
N SER A 3 -41.13 9.82 44.80
CA SER A 3 -40.07 10.54 44.09
C SER A 3 -39.60 9.63 42.96
N THR A 4 -39.89 10.02 41.73
CA THR A 4 -39.22 9.48 40.54
C THR A 4 -37.73 9.81 40.66
N GLY A 5 -36.94 8.79 41.01
CA GLY A 5 -35.49 8.87 41.04
C GLY A 5 -34.95 9.28 39.67
N SER A 6 -34.13 10.32 39.67
CA SER A 6 -33.30 10.70 38.54
C SER A 6 -32.44 9.51 38.15
N VAL A 7 -32.71 8.93 36.98
CA VAL A 7 -31.76 8.07 36.28
C VAL A 7 -30.56 8.96 35.99
N GLY A 8 -29.47 8.74 36.73
CA GLY A 8 -28.21 9.44 36.46
C GLY A 8 -27.78 9.10 35.04
N GLU A 9 -27.63 10.13 34.20
CA GLU A 9 -26.92 10.01 32.93
C GLU A 9 -25.55 9.38 33.23
N ALA A 10 -25.30 8.23 32.62
CA ALA A 10 -23.96 7.64 32.66
C ALA A 10 -22.98 8.67 32.08
N PRO A 11 -21.81 8.90 32.71
CA PRO A 11 -20.80 9.78 32.15
C PRO A 11 -20.51 9.33 30.71
N GLY A 12 -20.64 10.26 29.76
CA GLY A 12 -20.48 9.96 28.33
C GLY A 12 -19.15 9.25 28.11
N GLY A 13 -19.17 8.16 27.33
CA GLY A 13 -17.97 7.34 27.09
C GLY A 13 -16.80 8.14 26.48
N PRO A 14 -15.65 7.50 26.23
CA PRO A 14 -14.50 8.18 25.67
C PRO A 14 -14.85 8.83 24.34
N ARG A 15 -14.16 9.94 24.11
CA ARG A 15 -14.09 10.57 22.79
C ARG A 15 -12.89 10.01 22.05
N VAL A 16 -13.15 9.33 20.94
CA VAL A 16 -12.14 8.75 20.06
C VAL A 16 -12.18 9.47 18.72
N LEU A 17 -11.02 9.94 18.28
CA LEU A 17 -10.84 10.46 16.93
C LEU A 17 -9.96 9.49 16.14
N VAL A 18 -10.37 9.18 14.92
CA VAL A 18 -9.56 8.43 13.96
C VAL A 18 -9.12 9.41 12.88
N VAL A 19 -7.82 9.55 12.65
CA VAL A 19 -7.29 10.44 11.61
C VAL A 19 -6.98 9.62 10.36
N GLY A 20 -7.81 9.79 9.33
CA GLY A 20 -7.75 9.07 8.05
C GLY A 20 -8.93 8.10 7.85
N GLY A 21 -9.63 8.27 6.73
CA GLY A 21 -10.74 7.44 6.26
C GLY A 21 -10.29 6.29 5.34
N GLY A 22 -9.03 5.84 5.43
CA GLY A 22 -8.53 4.64 4.77
C GLY A 22 -9.01 3.35 5.44
N ILE A 23 -8.71 2.18 4.86
CA ILE A 23 -9.19 0.89 5.40
C ILE A 23 -8.74 0.61 6.83
N ALA A 24 -7.56 1.10 7.26
CA ALA A 24 -7.12 1.01 8.65
C ALA A 24 -8.02 1.81 9.59
N GLY A 25 -8.30 3.07 9.26
CA GLY A 25 -9.18 3.93 10.05
C GLY A 25 -10.63 3.45 10.07
N LEU A 26 -11.16 3.03 8.91
CA LEU A 26 -12.49 2.43 8.81
C LEU A 26 -12.59 1.11 9.59
N GLY A 27 -11.55 0.28 9.54
CA GLY A 27 -11.47 -0.96 10.31
C GLY A 27 -11.49 -0.70 11.82
N ALA A 28 -10.71 0.28 12.28
CA ALA A 28 -10.72 0.70 13.68
C ALA A 28 -12.09 1.24 14.11
N ALA A 29 -12.67 2.14 13.31
CA ALA A 29 -13.99 2.73 13.57
C ALA A 29 -15.09 1.67 13.64
N GLN A 30 -15.14 0.75 12.67
CA GLN A 30 -16.15 -0.31 12.62
C GLN A 30 -16.07 -1.24 13.85
N ARG A 31 -14.86 -1.55 14.30
CA ARG A 31 -14.63 -2.39 15.48
C ARG A 31 -15.03 -1.69 16.79
N LEU A 32 -14.82 -0.38 16.89
CA LEU A 32 -15.17 0.42 18.08
C LEU A 32 -16.65 0.80 18.13
N CYS A 33 -17.25 1.24 17.02
CA CYS A 33 -18.66 1.64 16.95
C CYS A 33 -19.64 0.51 17.32
N GLY A 34 -19.22 -0.75 17.15
CA GLY A 34 -20.00 -1.91 17.60
C GLY A 34 -20.10 -2.06 19.12
N HIS A 35 -19.35 -1.27 19.91
CA HIS A 35 -19.25 -1.42 21.36
C HIS A 35 -19.84 -0.23 22.11
N SER A 36 -20.74 -0.49 23.06
CA SER A 36 -21.47 0.54 23.83
C SER A 36 -20.58 1.49 24.62
N ALA A 37 -19.35 1.09 24.92
CA ALA A 37 -18.37 1.94 25.58
C ALA A 37 -17.91 3.13 24.74
N PHE A 38 -18.08 3.15 23.41
CA PHE A 38 -17.52 4.18 22.52
C PHE A 38 -18.60 4.99 21.79
N PRO A 39 -19.47 5.75 22.50
CA PRO A 39 -20.55 6.51 21.89
C PRO A 39 -20.09 7.74 21.09
N HIS A 40 -18.85 8.20 21.30
CA HIS A 40 -18.31 9.42 20.70
C HIS A 40 -17.08 9.11 19.83
N LEU A 41 -17.32 8.54 18.65
CA LEU A 41 -16.28 8.27 17.66
C LEU A 41 -16.48 9.18 16.43
N ARG A 42 -15.40 9.80 15.95
CA ARG A 42 -15.36 10.44 14.63
C ARG A 42 -14.13 10.03 13.85
N VAL A 43 -14.28 9.93 12.54
CA VAL A 43 -13.18 9.76 11.58
C VAL A 43 -13.00 11.08 10.84
N LEU A 44 -11.80 11.66 10.89
CA LEU A 44 -11.44 12.89 10.19
C LEU A 44 -10.66 12.52 8.93
N GLU A 45 -11.27 12.72 7.76
CA GLU A 45 -10.67 12.42 6.45
C GLU A 45 -10.32 13.72 5.72
N ALA A 46 -9.06 13.83 5.30
CA ALA A 46 -8.53 15.03 4.67
C ALA A 46 -9.17 15.29 3.30
N THR A 47 -9.49 14.24 2.56
CA THR A 47 -10.04 14.34 1.20
C THR A 47 -11.57 14.29 1.19
N ALA A 48 -12.16 14.51 0.02
CA ALA A 48 -13.61 14.41 -0.19
C ALA A 48 -14.14 12.95 -0.27
N ARG A 49 -13.29 11.94 -0.02
CA ARG A 49 -13.69 10.53 -0.11
C ARG A 49 -12.99 9.65 0.92
N ALA A 50 -13.65 8.56 1.28
CA ALA A 50 -13.02 7.48 2.04
C ALA A 50 -12.17 6.57 1.11
N GLY A 51 -11.46 5.63 1.73
CA GLY A 51 -10.69 4.57 1.09
C GLY A 51 -9.19 4.85 0.98
N GLY A 52 -8.79 6.12 0.92
CA GLY A 52 -7.37 6.51 0.83
C GLY A 52 -6.69 5.87 -0.38
N ARG A 53 -5.71 4.99 -0.14
CA ARG A 53 -4.99 4.24 -1.19
C ARG A 53 -5.79 3.09 -1.81
N ILE A 54 -7.00 2.80 -1.33
CA ILE A 54 -8.02 2.09 -2.11
C ILE A 54 -8.80 3.16 -2.86
N ARG A 55 -8.60 3.23 -4.19
CA ARG A 55 -9.20 4.24 -5.06
C ARG A 55 -9.59 3.62 -6.38
N SER A 56 -10.88 3.56 -6.62
CA SER A 56 -11.47 3.10 -7.88
C SER A 56 -12.10 4.29 -8.59
N GLU A 57 -11.74 4.51 -9.85
CA GLU A 57 -12.28 5.60 -10.66
C GLU A 57 -13.21 5.04 -11.73
N ARG A 58 -14.32 5.74 -11.99
CA ARG A 58 -15.17 5.44 -13.14
C ARG A 58 -14.56 6.11 -14.37
N CYS A 59 -13.90 5.32 -15.20
CA CYS A 59 -13.23 5.80 -16.40
C CYS A 59 -13.40 4.81 -17.55
N PHE A 60 -13.34 5.30 -18.78
CA PHE A 60 -13.43 4.49 -20.00
C PHE A 60 -14.68 3.58 -20.04
N GLY A 61 -15.82 4.04 -19.52
CA GLY A 61 -17.06 3.27 -19.45
C GLY A 61 -17.09 2.13 -18.41
N GLY A 62 -16.00 1.92 -17.66
CA GLY A 62 -15.87 0.91 -16.63
C GLY A 62 -15.34 1.46 -15.31
N VAL A 63 -14.67 0.61 -14.55
CA VAL A 63 -13.99 0.95 -13.30
C VAL A 63 -12.51 0.58 -13.41
N VAL A 64 -11.64 1.49 -13.03
CA VAL A 64 -10.18 1.28 -13.01
C VAL A 64 -9.64 1.53 -11.61
N GLU A 65 -8.69 0.69 -11.18
CA GLU A 65 -8.09 0.79 -9.86
C GLU A 65 -6.88 1.71 -9.88
N VAL A 66 -7.01 2.94 -9.41
CA VAL A 66 -5.87 3.88 -9.34
C VAL A 66 -4.93 3.52 -8.17
N GLY A 67 -5.44 2.87 -7.13
CA GLY A 67 -4.71 2.50 -5.92
C GLY A 67 -4.45 1.00 -5.78
N ALA A 68 -4.86 0.38 -4.68
CA ALA A 68 -4.82 -1.08 -4.52
C ALA A 68 -5.55 -1.78 -5.67
N HIS A 69 -4.95 -2.83 -6.25
CA HIS A 69 -5.52 -3.56 -7.39
C HIS A 69 -6.00 -4.96 -7.00
N TRP A 70 -5.28 -5.65 -6.13
CA TRP A 70 -5.50 -7.06 -5.84
C TRP A 70 -5.75 -7.32 -4.36
N ILE A 71 -6.57 -8.34 -4.08
CA ILE A 71 -6.49 -9.07 -2.82
C ILE A 71 -5.32 -10.04 -2.96
N HIS A 72 -4.21 -9.73 -2.30
CA HIS A 72 -3.03 -10.60 -2.30
C HIS A 72 -3.26 -11.84 -1.43
N GLY A 73 -3.20 -13.03 -2.03
CA GLY A 73 -3.53 -14.29 -1.37
C GLY A 73 -4.99 -14.34 -0.88
N PRO A 74 -5.98 -14.37 -1.79
CA PRO A 74 -7.41 -14.42 -1.45
C PRO A 74 -7.75 -15.81 -0.92
N SER A 75 -7.56 -15.99 0.38
CA SER A 75 -7.82 -17.23 1.11
C SER A 75 -8.47 -16.95 2.46
N ARG A 76 -8.85 -18.02 3.17
CA ARG A 76 -9.53 -17.87 4.47
C ARG A 76 -8.75 -17.06 5.51
N GLY A 77 -7.42 -17.06 5.44
CA GLY A 77 -6.56 -16.28 6.34
C GLY A 77 -6.53 -14.78 6.05
N ASN A 78 -7.06 -14.34 4.90
CA ASN A 78 -7.05 -12.95 4.49
C ASN A 78 -8.37 -12.24 4.91
N PRO A 79 -8.35 -11.30 5.87
CA PRO A 79 -9.56 -10.63 6.34
C PRO A 79 -10.22 -9.74 5.28
N VAL A 80 -9.46 -9.23 4.30
CA VAL A 80 -10.01 -8.46 3.20
C VAL A 80 -10.79 -9.38 2.24
N PHE A 81 -10.29 -10.59 1.99
CA PHE A 81 -11.04 -11.61 1.24
C PHE A 81 -12.36 -11.97 1.94
N GLN A 82 -12.31 -12.18 3.25
CA GLN A 82 -13.51 -12.50 4.05
C GLN A 82 -14.57 -11.40 3.97
N LEU A 83 -14.18 -10.14 4.19
CA LEU A 83 -15.12 -9.01 4.08
C LEU A 83 -15.64 -8.81 2.65
N ALA A 84 -14.79 -8.99 1.64
CA ALA A 84 -15.20 -8.89 0.25
C ALA A 84 -16.23 -9.99 -0.12
N ALA A 85 -16.06 -11.20 0.41
CA ALA A 85 -17.03 -12.28 0.27
C ALA A 85 -18.34 -11.96 1.01
N GLU A 86 -18.26 -11.47 2.26
CA GLU A 86 -19.43 -11.09 3.07
C GLU A 86 -20.27 -9.99 2.40
N TYR A 87 -19.62 -8.99 1.80
CA TYR A 87 -20.28 -7.90 1.09
C TYR A 87 -20.70 -8.26 -0.34
N GLY A 88 -20.49 -9.50 -0.79
CA GLY A 88 -20.87 -9.94 -2.13
C GLY A 88 -20.12 -9.21 -3.25
N LEU A 89 -18.85 -8.88 -3.03
CA LEU A 89 -18.01 -8.11 -3.96
C LEU A 89 -17.12 -9.01 -4.86
N LEU A 90 -17.12 -10.32 -4.64
CA LEU A 90 -16.33 -11.31 -5.37
C LEU A 90 -17.22 -12.22 -6.23
N GLY A 91 -16.70 -12.70 -7.36
CA GLY A 91 -17.36 -13.66 -8.23
C GLY A 91 -17.09 -15.11 -7.83
N GLU A 92 -17.72 -16.05 -8.54
CA GLU A 92 -17.60 -17.48 -8.24
C GLU A 92 -16.17 -18.01 -8.40
N LYS A 93 -15.43 -17.52 -9.41
CA LYS A 93 -14.04 -17.94 -9.66
C LYS A 93 -13.15 -17.53 -8.50
N GLU A 94 -13.26 -16.29 -8.06
CA GLU A 94 -12.46 -15.72 -6.97
C GLU A 94 -12.77 -16.41 -5.63
N LEU A 95 -14.03 -16.80 -5.40
CA LEU A 95 -14.46 -17.52 -4.21
C LEU A 95 -14.14 -19.02 -4.22
N SER A 96 -13.75 -19.58 -5.36
CA SER A 96 -13.55 -21.03 -5.51
C SER A 96 -12.44 -21.57 -4.58
N GLN A 97 -12.59 -22.81 -4.11
CA GLN A 97 -11.53 -23.47 -3.33
C GLN A 97 -10.25 -23.66 -4.16
N GLU A 98 -10.39 -23.89 -5.46
CA GLU A 98 -9.25 -24.00 -6.38
C GLU A 98 -8.42 -22.72 -6.35
N ASN A 99 -9.05 -21.55 -6.49
CA ASN A 99 -8.35 -20.27 -6.45
C ASN A 99 -7.67 -20.03 -5.09
N GLN A 100 -8.32 -20.36 -3.98
CA GLN A 100 -7.80 -20.16 -2.61
C GLN A 100 -6.60 -21.04 -2.26
N LEU A 101 -6.39 -22.16 -2.97
CA LEU A 101 -5.33 -23.14 -2.69
C LEU A 101 -4.08 -22.96 -3.57
N VAL A 102 -4.09 -22.02 -4.52
CA VAL A 102 -2.91 -21.77 -5.37
C VAL A 102 -1.76 -21.21 -4.53
N GLU A 103 -0.62 -21.89 -4.55
CA GLU A 103 0.62 -21.41 -3.93
C GLU A 103 1.46 -20.66 -4.96
N THR A 104 1.32 -19.33 -5.01
CA THR A 104 2.08 -18.48 -5.95
C THR A 104 3.48 -18.14 -5.45
N GLY A 105 3.76 -18.36 -4.16
CA GLY A 105 4.99 -17.88 -3.52
C GLY A 105 5.09 -16.35 -3.42
N GLY A 106 4.05 -15.62 -3.83
CA GLY A 106 4.06 -14.16 -3.94
C GLY A 106 4.57 -13.65 -5.29
N HIS A 107 4.95 -14.57 -6.19
CA HIS A 107 5.48 -14.25 -7.49
C HIS A 107 4.35 -13.89 -8.47
N VAL A 108 4.63 -12.94 -9.36
CA VAL A 108 3.71 -12.59 -10.45
C VAL A 108 3.81 -13.65 -11.54
N GLY A 109 2.65 -14.06 -12.07
CA GLY A 109 2.57 -15.04 -13.16
C GLY A 109 3.33 -14.61 -14.41
N LEU A 110 3.72 -15.60 -15.22
CA LEU A 110 4.42 -15.34 -16.48
C LEU A 110 3.56 -14.49 -17.44
N PRO A 111 4.20 -13.60 -18.23
CA PRO A 111 3.48 -12.79 -19.20
C PRO A 111 2.90 -13.63 -20.34
N SER A 112 1.82 -13.13 -20.94
CA SER A 112 1.23 -13.72 -22.14
C SER A 112 2.13 -13.48 -23.36
N VAL A 113 2.78 -12.33 -23.42
CA VAL A 113 3.75 -11.96 -24.46
C VAL A 113 4.81 -11.03 -23.89
N SER A 114 6.03 -11.15 -24.40
CA SER A 114 7.14 -10.28 -24.05
C SER A 114 7.71 -9.62 -25.31
N TYR A 115 7.72 -8.30 -25.33
CA TYR A 115 8.24 -7.51 -26.45
C TYR A 115 9.59 -6.88 -26.11
N ALA A 116 10.58 -7.11 -26.96
CA ALA A 116 11.87 -6.47 -26.89
C ALA A 116 11.81 -5.05 -27.50
N SER A 117 12.70 -4.16 -27.04
CA SER A 117 12.77 -2.78 -27.52
C SER A 117 13.13 -2.62 -29.01
N SER A 118 13.59 -3.68 -29.66
CA SER A 118 13.87 -3.80 -31.09
C SER A 118 12.62 -4.04 -31.92
N GLY A 119 11.50 -4.37 -31.29
CA GLY A 119 10.27 -4.80 -31.96
C GLY A 119 10.13 -6.31 -32.11
N ALA A 120 11.12 -7.08 -31.64
CA ALA A 120 11.08 -8.54 -31.65
C ALA A 120 10.28 -9.11 -30.47
N SER A 121 9.67 -10.29 -30.66
CA SER A 121 9.13 -11.06 -29.54
C SER A 121 10.23 -11.83 -28.83
N VAL A 122 10.16 -11.89 -27.50
CA VAL A 122 11.04 -12.71 -26.68
C VAL A 122 10.39 -14.08 -26.45
N SER A 123 11.16 -15.15 -26.61
CA SER A 123 10.66 -16.52 -26.40
C SER A 123 10.12 -16.71 -24.99
N LEU A 124 8.89 -17.24 -24.85
CA LEU A 124 8.31 -17.59 -23.56
C LEU A 124 9.16 -18.60 -22.79
N GLN A 125 9.90 -19.48 -23.49
CA GLN A 125 10.82 -20.42 -22.84
C GLN A 125 11.99 -19.69 -22.17
N LEU A 126 12.55 -18.66 -22.83
CA LEU A 126 13.63 -17.84 -22.28
C LEU A 126 13.13 -17.03 -21.08
N VAL A 127 11.93 -16.45 -21.19
CA VAL A 127 11.31 -15.70 -20.09
C VAL A 127 11.06 -16.61 -18.89
N ALA A 128 10.56 -17.83 -19.10
CA ALA A 128 10.35 -18.81 -18.04
C ALA A 128 11.67 -19.28 -17.39
N GLU A 129 12.73 -19.48 -18.18
CA GLU A 129 14.07 -19.80 -17.66
C GLU A 129 14.60 -18.69 -16.75
N MET A 130 14.53 -17.43 -17.21
CA MET A 130 15.00 -16.28 -16.42
C MET A 130 14.11 -15.99 -15.21
N ALA A 131 12.80 -16.21 -15.31
CA ALA A 131 11.88 -16.12 -14.19
C ALA A 131 12.23 -17.16 -13.11
N THR A 132 12.51 -18.41 -13.52
CA THR A 132 12.90 -19.48 -12.60
C THR A 132 14.19 -19.13 -11.85
N LEU A 133 15.18 -18.58 -12.57
CA LEU A 133 16.41 -18.09 -11.95
C LEU A 133 16.13 -16.95 -10.97
N PHE A 134 15.43 -15.90 -11.41
CA PHE A 134 15.19 -14.71 -10.60
C PHE A 134 14.36 -15.02 -9.35
N TYR A 135 13.22 -15.67 -9.51
CA TYR A 135 12.35 -16.03 -8.38
C TYR A 135 12.99 -17.04 -7.44
N GLY A 136 13.80 -17.97 -7.97
CA GLY A 136 14.59 -18.87 -7.13
C GLY A 136 15.59 -18.13 -6.25
N LEU A 137 16.19 -17.03 -6.73
CA LEU A 137 17.06 -16.17 -5.92
C LEU A 137 16.27 -15.31 -4.93
N ILE A 138 15.09 -14.80 -5.33
CA ILE A 138 14.17 -14.12 -4.40
C ILE A 138 13.78 -15.04 -3.26
N ASP A 139 13.41 -16.30 -3.52
CA ASP A 139 13.03 -17.24 -2.46
C ASP A 139 14.20 -17.54 -1.51
N GLN A 140 15.45 -17.59 -2.01
CA GLN A 140 16.65 -17.74 -1.19
C GLN A 140 16.87 -16.56 -0.23
N THR A 141 16.43 -15.34 -0.57
CA THR A 141 16.58 -14.20 0.34
C THR A 141 15.87 -14.41 1.69
N ARG A 142 14.84 -15.26 1.73
CA ARG A 142 14.10 -15.59 2.95
C ARG A 142 14.95 -16.33 3.98
N GLU A 143 16.02 -16.98 3.55
CA GLU A 143 16.96 -17.69 4.43
C GLU A 143 17.72 -16.72 5.36
N PHE A 144 17.84 -15.44 4.98
CA PHE A 144 18.53 -14.42 5.78
C PHE A 144 17.71 -13.86 6.94
N LEU A 145 16.43 -14.24 7.07
CA LEU A 145 15.55 -13.76 8.14
C LEU A 145 16.11 -14.02 9.55
N HIS A 146 16.82 -15.13 9.73
CA HIS A 146 17.41 -15.53 11.01
C HIS A 146 18.94 -15.48 11.00
N ALA A 147 19.55 -14.91 9.94
CA ALA A 147 20.99 -14.79 9.86
C ALA A 147 21.49 -13.74 10.86
N ALA A 148 22.56 -14.07 11.59
CA ALA A 148 23.18 -13.14 12.54
C ALA A 148 23.81 -11.92 11.84
N GLU A 149 24.38 -12.14 10.64
CA GLU A 149 24.92 -11.11 9.76
C GLU A 149 24.57 -11.48 8.31
N THR A 150 24.23 -10.49 7.51
CA THR A 150 24.00 -10.68 6.06
C THR A 150 25.29 -10.45 5.27
N PRO A 151 25.50 -11.17 4.16
CA PRO A 151 26.71 -11.01 3.35
C PRO A 151 26.79 -9.66 2.62
N VAL A 152 25.63 -9.03 2.41
CA VAL A 152 25.43 -7.72 1.79
C VAL A 152 24.23 -7.04 2.48
N PRO A 153 24.09 -5.71 2.45
CA PRO A 153 23.04 -5.03 3.18
C PRO A 153 21.67 -5.09 2.47
N SER A 154 21.65 -5.26 1.14
CA SER A 154 20.42 -5.17 0.34
C SER A 154 20.07 -6.44 -0.45
N VAL A 155 18.78 -6.58 -0.77
CA VAL A 155 18.27 -7.60 -1.68
C VAL A 155 18.90 -7.47 -3.06
N GLY A 156 18.97 -6.24 -3.58
CA GLY A 156 19.51 -5.98 -4.91
C GLY A 156 20.98 -6.37 -5.05
N GLU A 157 21.84 -6.04 -4.07
CA GLU A 157 23.25 -6.47 -4.09
C GLU A 157 23.39 -8.00 -4.04
N TYR A 158 22.53 -8.69 -3.28
CA TYR A 158 22.53 -10.15 -3.24
C TYR A 158 22.17 -10.74 -4.61
N LEU A 159 21.05 -10.29 -5.19
CA LEU A 159 20.59 -10.75 -6.49
C LEU A 159 21.64 -10.47 -7.59
N LYS A 160 22.22 -9.27 -7.63
CA LYS A 160 23.28 -8.90 -8.58
C LYS A 160 24.51 -9.79 -8.43
N LYS A 161 24.94 -10.07 -7.19
CA LYS A 161 26.08 -10.95 -6.91
C LYS A 161 25.84 -12.38 -7.39
N GLU A 162 24.67 -12.96 -7.09
CA GLU A 162 24.35 -14.34 -7.50
C GLU A 162 24.15 -14.43 -9.02
N ILE A 163 23.46 -13.47 -9.64
CA ILE A 163 23.32 -13.39 -11.10
C ILE A 163 24.69 -13.25 -11.77
N GLY A 164 25.60 -12.44 -11.23
CA GLY A 164 26.97 -12.33 -11.75
C GLY A 164 27.71 -13.66 -11.75
N GLN A 165 27.51 -14.51 -10.73
CA GLN A 165 28.07 -15.86 -10.68
C GLN A 165 27.45 -16.78 -11.74
N HIS A 166 26.13 -16.73 -11.92
CA HIS A 166 25.44 -17.49 -12.97
C HIS A 166 25.89 -17.09 -14.38
N VAL A 167 26.02 -15.79 -14.63
CA VAL A 167 26.45 -15.23 -15.93
C VAL A 167 27.86 -15.70 -16.30
N ALA A 168 28.76 -15.83 -15.32
CA ALA A 168 30.12 -16.35 -15.55
C ALA A 168 30.13 -17.81 -16.06
N GLY A 169 29.05 -18.57 -15.82
CA GLY A 169 28.88 -19.94 -16.31
C GLY A 169 28.19 -20.07 -17.67
N TRP A 170 27.67 -18.98 -18.24
CA TRP A 170 26.93 -18.99 -19.52
C TRP A 170 27.87 -19.16 -20.71
N THR A 171 27.60 -20.18 -21.54
CA THR A 171 28.41 -20.54 -22.72
C THR A 171 27.81 -20.03 -24.04
N GLU A 172 26.66 -19.38 -23.99
CA GLU A 172 25.95 -18.85 -25.15
C GLU A 172 26.70 -17.66 -25.78
N ASP A 173 26.24 -17.26 -26.97
CA ASP A 173 26.74 -16.07 -27.66
C ASP A 173 26.39 -14.78 -26.90
N GLU A 174 27.08 -13.69 -27.25
CA GLU A 174 26.95 -12.41 -26.55
C GLU A 174 25.53 -11.83 -26.64
N GLU A 175 24.86 -11.97 -27.78
CA GLU A 175 23.50 -11.45 -27.98
C GLU A 175 22.50 -12.21 -27.12
N THR A 176 22.59 -13.54 -27.06
CA THR A 176 21.77 -14.35 -26.15
C THR A 176 22.01 -13.96 -24.68
N ARG A 177 23.26 -13.73 -24.27
CA ARG A 177 23.58 -13.30 -22.89
C ARG A 177 23.00 -11.91 -22.59
N LYS A 178 23.13 -10.95 -23.50
CA LYS A 178 22.54 -9.61 -23.35
C LYS A 178 21.02 -9.67 -23.24
N LEU A 179 20.37 -10.49 -24.07
CA LEU A 179 18.92 -10.68 -23.99
C LEU A 179 18.49 -11.30 -22.65
N LYS A 180 19.22 -12.31 -22.15
CA LYS A 180 18.97 -12.89 -20.82
C LYS A 180 19.08 -11.83 -19.71
N LEU A 181 20.12 -10.99 -19.75
CA LEU A 181 20.30 -9.88 -18.80
C LEU A 181 19.20 -8.82 -18.91
N ALA A 182 18.76 -8.48 -20.12
CA ALA A 182 17.65 -7.56 -20.34
C ALA A 182 16.33 -8.11 -19.79
N VAL A 183 16.08 -9.41 -19.95
CA VAL A 183 14.92 -10.08 -19.35
C VAL A 183 15.02 -10.06 -17.82
N LEU A 184 16.19 -10.36 -17.24
CA LEU A 184 16.41 -10.23 -15.79
C LEU A 184 16.19 -8.81 -15.29
N ASN A 185 16.65 -7.78 -16.03
CA ASN A 185 16.41 -6.39 -15.69
C ASN A 185 14.90 -6.06 -15.60
N SER A 186 14.08 -6.63 -16.49
CA SER A 186 12.62 -6.48 -16.41
C SER A 186 12.03 -7.09 -15.14
N PHE A 187 12.59 -8.21 -14.64
CA PHE A 187 12.20 -8.81 -13.36
C PHE A 187 12.66 -7.98 -12.15
N PHE A 188 13.84 -7.34 -12.20
CA PHE A 188 14.23 -6.35 -11.18
C PHE A 188 13.24 -5.17 -11.12
N ASN A 189 12.82 -4.66 -12.28
CA ASN A 189 11.84 -3.58 -12.34
C ASN A 189 10.46 -4.02 -11.81
N LEU A 190 10.05 -5.27 -12.12
CA LEU A 190 8.85 -5.88 -11.56
C LEU A 190 8.94 -5.96 -10.03
N GLU A 191 10.07 -6.41 -9.48
CA GLU A 191 10.27 -6.51 -8.04
C GLU A 191 10.29 -5.13 -7.36
N CYS A 192 10.80 -4.10 -8.07
CA CYS A 192 10.69 -2.72 -7.62
C CYS A 192 9.22 -2.26 -7.53
N CYS A 193 8.36 -2.66 -8.48
CA CYS A 193 6.91 -2.44 -8.39
C CYS A 193 6.30 -3.20 -7.21
N VAL A 194 6.64 -4.47 -6.99
CA VAL A 194 6.13 -5.28 -5.87
C VAL A 194 6.50 -4.65 -4.52
N SER A 195 7.78 -4.31 -4.34
CA SER A 195 8.30 -3.70 -3.11
C SER A 195 7.96 -2.22 -2.98
N GLY A 196 7.54 -1.54 -4.05
CA GLY A 196 7.27 -0.09 -4.03
C GLY A 196 8.54 0.72 -3.80
N THR A 197 9.65 0.32 -4.42
CA THR A 197 10.98 0.95 -4.28
C THR A 197 11.48 1.45 -5.63
N HIS A 198 12.47 2.35 -5.61
CA HIS A 198 13.20 2.73 -6.82
C HIS A 198 14.22 1.66 -7.25
N SER A 199 14.82 0.97 -6.29
CA SER A 199 15.80 -0.08 -6.53
C SER A 199 15.73 -1.14 -5.43
N MET A 200 15.98 -2.40 -5.80
CA MET A 200 16.14 -3.48 -4.83
C MET A 200 17.39 -3.30 -3.96
N ASP A 201 18.35 -2.45 -4.37
CA ASP A 201 19.51 -2.07 -3.55
C ASP A 201 19.12 -1.22 -2.33
N LEU A 202 17.90 -0.67 -2.31
CA LEU A 202 17.36 0.07 -1.18
C LEU A 202 16.59 -0.82 -0.21
N VAL A 203 16.30 -2.07 -0.56
CA VAL A 203 15.51 -3.01 0.26
C VAL A 203 16.45 -3.85 1.11
N ALA A 204 16.27 -3.82 2.43
CA ALA A 204 17.15 -4.53 3.36
C ALA A 204 17.02 -6.05 3.22
N LEU A 205 18.15 -6.77 3.16
CA LEU A 205 18.17 -8.21 2.90
C LEU A 205 17.57 -9.06 4.04
N ALA A 206 18.06 -8.88 5.28
CA ALA A 206 17.60 -9.68 6.42
C ALA A 206 16.08 -9.59 6.66
N PRO A 207 15.47 -8.39 6.79
CA PRO A 207 14.05 -8.29 7.10
C PRO A 207 13.14 -8.59 5.90
N PHE A 208 13.66 -8.76 4.69
CA PHE A 208 12.85 -9.06 3.51
C PHE A 208 12.05 -10.37 3.66
N GLY A 209 12.63 -11.36 4.35
CA GLY A 209 11.96 -12.62 4.67
C GLY A 209 10.84 -12.51 5.73
N GLU A 210 10.64 -11.35 6.39
CA GLU A 210 9.55 -11.17 7.36
C GLU A 210 8.18 -10.99 6.70
N TYR A 211 8.15 -10.54 5.44
CA TYR A 211 6.90 -10.35 4.72
C TYR A 211 6.21 -11.70 4.49
N THR A 212 4.97 -11.80 4.95
CA THR A 212 4.19 -13.04 4.85
C THR A 212 3.32 -13.01 3.60
N VAL A 213 3.50 -14.00 2.75
CA VAL A 213 2.63 -14.25 1.60
C VAL A 213 1.51 -15.19 2.00
N LEU A 214 0.25 -14.78 1.77
CA LEU A 214 -0.92 -15.64 1.94
C LEU A 214 -1.18 -16.46 0.67
N PRO A 215 -1.72 -17.70 0.80
CA PRO A 215 -2.05 -18.51 -0.37
C PRO A 215 -3.25 -17.93 -1.11
N GLY A 216 -3.38 -18.36 -2.36
CA GLY A 216 -4.46 -18.01 -3.28
C GLY A 216 -3.95 -17.24 -4.48
N LEU A 217 -4.58 -17.45 -5.64
CA LEU A 217 -4.28 -16.67 -6.84
C LEU A 217 -4.92 -15.28 -6.71
N ASP A 218 -4.09 -14.25 -6.70
CA ASP A 218 -4.48 -12.84 -6.58
C ASP A 218 -5.68 -12.49 -7.46
N CYS A 219 -6.69 -11.85 -6.85
CA CYS A 219 -7.92 -11.49 -7.52
C CYS A 219 -8.25 -10.00 -7.36
N THR A 220 -9.08 -9.46 -8.26
CA THR A 220 -9.55 -8.08 -8.22
C THR A 220 -11.07 -8.01 -7.97
N PHE A 221 -11.59 -6.81 -7.80
CA PHE A 221 -13.01 -6.52 -7.56
C PHE A 221 -13.66 -6.11 -8.88
N SER A 222 -14.60 -6.90 -9.40
CA SER A 222 -15.27 -6.61 -10.68
C SER A 222 -15.98 -5.25 -10.72
N LYS A 223 -16.34 -4.70 -9.56
CA LYS A 223 -17.06 -3.41 -9.41
C LYS A 223 -16.23 -2.30 -8.76
N GLY A 224 -14.93 -2.53 -8.55
CA GLY A 224 -14.06 -1.58 -7.87
C GLY A 224 -13.75 -1.98 -6.42
N TYR A 225 -12.47 -1.98 -6.05
CA TYR A 225 -11.95 -2.25 -4.71
C TYR A 225 -12.53 -1.25 -3.71
N GLN A 226 -12.75 0.00 -4.11
CA GLN A 226 -13.39 1.02 -3.26
C GLN A 226 -14.80 0.65 -2.79
N GLY A 227 -15.47 -0.29 -3.47
CA GLY A 227 -16.71 -0.91 -2.99
C GLY A 227 -16.56 -1.49 -1.57
N LEU A 228 -15.42 -2.09 -1.24
CA LEU A 228 -15.13 -2.62 0.10
C LEU A 228 -15.17 -1.52 1.16
N THR A 229 -14.43 -0.43 0.96
CA THR A 229 -14.37 0.68 1.91
C THR A 229 -15.69 1.44 1.99
N ASN A 230 -16.44 1.51 0.89
CA ASN A 230 -17.79 2.08 0.89
C ASN A 230 -18.75 1.24 1.75
N CYS A 231 -18.72 -0.09 1.64
CA CYS A 231 -19.51 -0.99 2.49
C CYS A 231 -19.14 -0.86 3.97
N MET A 232 -17.84 -0.82 4.28
CA MET A 232 -17.37 -0.61 5.66
C MET A 232 -17.85 0.72 6.24
N MET A 233 -17.77 1.80 5.45
CA MET A 233 -18.23 3.11 5.87
C MET A 233 -19.75 3.16 6.07
N ALA A 234 -20.53 2.52 5.19
CA ALA A 234 -21.98 2.47 5.28
C ALA A 234 -22.48 1.69 6.52
N ALA A 235 -21.63 0.85 7.12
CA ALA A 235 -21.93 0.15 8.37
C ALA A 235 -21.68 1.01 9.63
N LEU A 236 -21.05 2.18 9.50
CA LEU A 236 -20.84 3.11 10.61
C LEU A 236 -22.11 3.95 10.84
N PRO A 237 -22.35 4.45 12.08
CA PRO A 237 -23.40 5.43 12.33
C PRO A 237 -23.29 6.65 11.41
N GLU A 238 -24.42 7.28 11.09
CA GLU A 238 -24.45 8.53 10.32
C GLU A 238 -23.52 9.59 10.92
N ASP A 239 -22.92 10.40 10.06
CA ASP A 239 -21.99 11.49 10.40
C ASP A 239 -20.73 11.07 11.20
N THR A 240 -20.44 9.77 11.32
CA THR A 240 -19.19 9.28 11.94
C THR A 240 -17.97 9.76 11.17
N VAL A 241 -18.03 9.79 9.83
CA VAL A 241 -16.92 10.22 8.97
C VAL A 241 -17.15 11.67 8.53
N VAL A 242 -16.17 12.53 8.82
CA VAL A 242 -16.15 13.94 8.43
C VAL A 242 -15.11 14.12 7.32
N PHE A 243 -15.58 14.39 6.11
CA PHE A 243 -14.73 14.64 4.94
C PHE A 243 -14.22 16.08 4.88
N GLU A 244 -13.21 16.32 4.04
CA GLU A 244 -12.58 17.63 3.86
C GLU A 244 -12.16 18.26 5.19
N LYS A 245 -11.71 17.41 6.12
CA LYS A 245 -11.33 17.79 7.48
C LYS A 245 -9.88 17.38 7.77
N PRO A 246 -8.90 17.94 7.03
CA PRO A 246 -7.50 17.64 7.24
C PRO A 246 -7.07 18.08 8.64
N VAL A 247 -6.43 17.16 9.36
CA VAL A 247 -5.79 17.44 10.64
C VAL A 247 -4.48 18.16 10.39
N LYS A 248 -4.22 19.21 11.15
CA LYS A 248 -2.99 20.00 11.09
C LYS A 248 -2.00 19.60 12.18
N THR A 249 -2.44 19.53 13.43
CA THR A 249 -1.59 19.20 14.59
C THR A 249 -2.38 18.44 15.64
N ILE A 250 -1.77 17.40 16.20
CA ILE A 250 -2.30 16.64 17.34
C ILE A 250 -1.56 17.12 18.58
N HIS A 251 -2.24 17.89 19.42
CA HIS A 251 -1.71 18.33 20.71
C HIS A 251 -1.99 17.25 21.76
N TRP A 252 -0.96 16.67 22.36
CA TRP A 252 -1.07 15.57 23.34
C TRP A 252 -0.22 15.83 24.58
N ASN A 253 -0.28 14.92 25.56
CA ASN A 253 0.36 15.09 26.87
C ASN A 253 -0.05 16.40 27.56
N GLY A 254 -1.31 16.82 27.37
CA GLY A 254 -1.85 18.07 27.88
C GLY A 254 -3.08 17.87 28.76
N SER A 255 -3.69 18.99 29.12
CA SER A 255 -4.99 19.05 29.81
C SER A 255 -5.81 20.16 29.15
N PHE A 256 -6.54 19.79 28.09
CA PHE A 256 -7.27 20.71 27.23
C PHE A 256 -8.72 20.80 27.67
N GLN A 257 -9.18 22.01 28.05
CA GLN A 257 -10.57 22.23 28.41
C GLN A 257 -11.44 22.35 27.16
N GLU A 258 -12.56 21.64 27.17
CA GLU A 258 -13.61 21.84 26.17
C GLU A 258 -14.23 23.25 26.31
N ALA A 259 -14.59 23.86 25.18
CA ALA A 259 -15.19 25.19 25.15
C ALA A 259 -16.58 25.27 25.80
N ALA A 260 -17.31 24.15 25.84
CA ALA A 260 -18.63 24.07 26.45
C ALA A 260 -18.53 24.03 27.98
N PHE A 261 -19.31 24.86 28.67
CA PHE A 261 -19.35 24.93 30.14
C PHE A 261 -20.03 23.67 30.72
N PRO A 262 -19.45 22.95 31.72
CA PRO A 262 -18.41 23.41 32.66
C PRO A 262 -16.95 23.23 32.22
N GLY A 263 -16.69 22.72 31.02
CA GLY A 263 -15.34 22.57 30.44
C GLY A 263 -14.65 21.28 30.88
N GLU A 264 -15.15 20.13 30.41
CA GLU A 264 -14.48 18.84 30.62
C GLU A 264 -13.05 18.88 30.08
N THR A 265 -12.10 18.28 30.81
CA THR A 265 -10.68 18.26 30.44
C THR A 265 -10.32 16.99 29.69
N PHE A 266 -9.59 17.13 28.58
CA PHE A 266 -9.16 16.03 27.73
C PHE A 266 -7.64 15.99 27.60
N PRO A 267 -7.03 14.80 27.51
CA PRO A 267 -5.58 14.67 27.37
C PRO A 267 -5.04 15.04 25.98
N VAL A 268 -5.91 15.08 24.97
CA VAL A 268 -5.56 15.36 23.57
C VAL A 268 -6.51 16.41 22.97
N SER A 269 -5.99 17.30 22.13
CA SER A 269 -6.73 18.22 21.28
C SER A 269 -6.23 18.12 19.84
N VAL A 270 -7.11 17.79 18.90
CA VAL A 270 -6.79 17.72 17.48
C VAL A 270 -7.15 19.05 16.82
N GLU A 271 -6.16 19.78 16.30
CA GLU A 271 -6.32 20.99 15.49
C GLU A 271 -6.42 20.62 14.00
N CYS A 272 -7.48 21.07 13.34
CA CYS A 272 -7.68 20.92 11.89
C CYS A 272 -7.17 22.15 11.12
N GLU A 273 -6.92 22.00 9.81
CA GLU A 273 -6.41 23.11 8.98
C GLU A 273 -7.40 24.28 8.85
N ASP A 274 -8.70 24.01 9.00
CA ASP A 274 -9.76 25.03 9.01
C ASP A 274 -9.91 25.75 10.36
N GLY A 275 -9.11 25.38 11.35
CA GLY A 275 -9.12 25.96 12.70
C GLY A 275 -10.03 25.26 13.70
N ASP A 276 -10.81 24.25 13.28
CA ASP A 276 -11.60 23.44 14.21
C ASP A 276 -10.68 22.73 15.22
N ARG A 277 -11.16 22.59 16.46
CA ARG A 277 -10.47 21.84 17.52
C ARG A 277 -11.38 20.79 18.12
N PHE A 278 -10.90 19.54 18.13
CA PHE A 278 -11.63 18.40 18.68
C PHE A 278 -10.91 17.87 19.93
N PRO A 279 -11.50 18.03 21.13
CA PRO A 279 -10.96 17.40 22.33
C PRO A 279 -11.22 15.88 22.31
N ALA A 280 -10.21 15.10 22.72
CA ALA A 280 -10.24 13.63 22.64
C ALA A 280 -9.55 12.96 23.84
N HIS A 281 -10.07 11.81 24.22
CA HIS A 281 -9.40 10.88 25.13
C HIS A 281 -8.34 10.06 24.39
N HIS A 282 -8.65 9.67 23.15
CA HIS A 282 -7.83 8.80 22.31
C HIS A 282 -7.84 9.28 20.87
N VAL A 283 -6.68 9.24 20.21
CA VAL A 283 -6.54 9.51 18.78
C VAL A 283 -5.86 8.32 18.10
N ILE A 284 -6.52 7.71 17.12
CA ILE A 284 -5.94 6.67 16.27
C ILE A 284 -5.45 7.33 14.98
N VAL A 285 -4.14 7.43 14.82
CA VAL A 285 -3.49 8.03 13.65
C VAL A 285 -3.30 6.95 12.59
N THR A 286 -3.87 7.17 11.40
CA THR A 286 -3.78 6.23 10.26
C THR A 286 -3.27 6.88 8.97
N VAL A 287 -2.70 8.08 9.09
CA VAL A 287 -2.14 8.81 7.95
C VAL A 287 -0.94 8.05 7.35
N PRO A 288 -0.70 8.14 6.04
CA PRO A 288 0.38 7.42 5.38
C PRO A 288 1.78 7.79 5.90
N LEU A 289 2.73 6.86 5.83
CA LEU A 289 4.11 7.10 6.26
C LEU A 289 4.78 8.25 5.49
N GLY A 290 4.50 8.40 4.19
CA GLY A 290 5.01 9.53 3.42
C GLY A 290 4.54 10.88 3.97
N PHE A 291 3.27 10.99 4.37
CA PHE A 291 2.75 12.18 5.05
C PHE A 291 3.44 12.40 6.41
N LEU A 292 3.61 11.35 7.21
CA LEU A 292 4.34 11.44 8.49
C LEU A 292 5.78 11.92 8.30
N ARG A 293 6.47 11.48 7.26
CA ARG A 293 7.84 11.90 6.96
C ARG A 293 7.94 13.39 6.65
N GLU A 294 7.02 13.93 5.85
CA GLU A 294 7.03 15.36 5.48
C GLU A 294 6.60 16.27 6.62
N HIS A 295 5.65 15.84 7.45
CA HIS A 295 5.05 16.68 8.49
C HIS A 295 5.45 16.28 9.93
N LEU A 296 6.50 15.47 10.09
CA LEU A 296 6.91 14.90 11.37
C LEU A 296 7.05 15.95 12.48
N ASP A 297 7.65 17.09 12.14
CA ASP A 297 8.01 18.14 13.08
C ASP A 297 6.85 19.09 13.43
N THR A 298 5.73 19.01 12.68
CA THR A 298 4.57 19.92 12.85
C THR A 298 3.26 19.21 13.19
N PHE A 299 3.16 17.92 12.88
CA PHE A 299 1.92 17.16 13.05
C PHE A 299 1.66 16.72 14.50
N PHE A 300 2.71 16.68 15.34
CA PHE A 300 2.61 16.31 16.76
C PHE A 300 3.19 17.41 17.65
N ASP A 301 2.46 17.76 18.71
CA ASP A 301 2.90 18.69 19.74
C ASP A 301 2.54 18.13 21.13
N PRO A 302 3.51 17.78 22.00
CA PRO A 302 4.95 17.86 21.79
C PRO A 302 5.45 16.89 20.69
N PRO A 303 6.71 17.04 20.22
CA PRO A 303 7.29 16.13 19.25
C PRO A 303 7.25 14.65 19.70
N LEU A 304 7.22 13.74 18.72
CA LEU A 304 7.26 12.31 18.98
C LEU A 304 8.57 11.88 19.69
N PRO A 305 8.54 10.79 20.50
CA PRO A 305 9.75 10.20 21.04
C PRO A 305 10.80 9.90 19.96
N ALA A 306 12.07 10.11 20.28
CA ALA A 306 13.17 10.04 19.30
C ALA A 306 13.21 8.72 18.53
N GLU A 307 13.02 7.58 19.19
CA GLU A 307 13.04 6.26 18.55
C GLU A 307 11.93 6.10 17.50
N LYS A 308 10.72 6.61 17.78
CA LYS A 308 9.60 6.60 16.82
C LYS A 308 9.85 7.56 15.66
N ALA A 309 10.39 8.75 15.95
CA ALA A 309 10.77 9.72 14.91
C ALA A 309 11.85 9.16 13.97
N GLU A 310 12.85 8.46 14.51
CA GLU A 310 13.87 7.76 13.71
C GLU A 310 13.28 6.60 12.91
N ALA A 311 12.37 5.80 13.47
CA ALA A 311 11.69 4.75 12.73
C ALA A 311 10.95 5.30 11.49
N ILE A 312 10.22 6.42 11.64
CA ILE A 312 9.55 7.11 10.52
C ILE A 312 10.55 7.52 9.41
N ARG A 313 11.74 8.00 9.80
CA ARG A 313 12.80 8.41 8.85
C ARG A 313 13.52 7.24 8.19
N LYS A 314 13.60 6.08 8.84
CA LYS A 314 14.33 4.91 8.34
C LYS A 314 13.48 3.99 7.44
N ILE A 315 12.21 3.75 7.77
CA ILE A 315 11.33 2.84 6.99
C ILE A 315 11.12 3.42 5.60
N GLY A 316 11.42 2.68 4.54
CA GLY A 316 11.24 3.12 3.16
C GLY A 316 9.78 3.43 2.83
N PHE A 317 9.54 4.44 2.00
CA PHE A 317 8.23 4.76 1.46
C PHE A 317 8.41 5.24 0.03
N GLY A 318 8.08 4.39 -0.94
CA GLY A 318 8.34 4.68 -2.34
C GLY A 318 7.07 4.80 -3.17
N THR A 319 7.29 5.02 -4.46
CA THR A 319 6.26 5.38 -5.42
C THR A 319 6.09 4.26 -6.44
N ASN A 320 4.85 3.82 -6.62
CA ASN A 320 4.39 2.94 -7.70
C ASN A 320 3.10 3.50 -8.27
N ASN A 321 3.09 3.80 -9.56
CA ASN A 321 1.94 4.36 -10.28
C ASN A 321 1.45 3.45 -11.39
N LYS A 322 0.20 3.72 -11.78
CA LYS A 322 -0.48 3.09 -12.90
C LYS A 322 -0.75 4.09 -14.00
N ILE A 323 -0.61 3.65 -15.25
CA ILE A 323 -0.91 4.43 -16.44
C ILE A 323 -1.90 3.64 -17.30
N PHE A 324 -3.15 4.08 -17.35
CA PHE A 324 -4.21 3.50 -18.15
C PHE A 324 -4.26 4.15 -19.52
N LEU A 325 -4.28 3.33 -20.57
CA LEU A 325 -4.34 3.76 -21.97
C LEU A 325 -5.59 3.16 -22.62
N GLU A 326 -6.51 4.01 -23.08
CA GLU A 326 -7.71 3.61 -23.84
C GLU A 326 -7.38 3.47 -25.33
N PHE A 327 -7.77 2.37 -25.95
CA PHE A 327 -7.66 2.13 -27.38
C PHE A 327 -9.04 1.97 -28.01
N GLU A 328 -9.17 2.44 -29.26
CA GLU A 328 -10.37 2.22 -30.08
C GLU A 328 -10.52 0.76 -30.47
N GLU A 329 -9.42 0.11 -30.86
CA GLU A 329 -9.36 -1.32 -31.18
C GLU A 329 -8.14 -1.94 -30.47
N PRO A 330 -8.26 -3.17 -29.96
CA PRO A 330 -7.13 -3.85 -29.32
C PRO A 330 -6.13 -4.27 -30.40
N PHE A 331 -4.84 -4.03 -30.16
CA PHE A 331 -3.76 -4.55 -31.01
C PHE A 331 -3.17 -5.87 -30.49
N TRP A 332 -3.63 -6.33 -29.32
CA TRP A 332 -3.22 -7.56 -28.66
C TRP A 332 -4.23 -8.68 -28.85
N GLU A 333 -3.81 -9.92 -28.64
CA GLU A 333 -4.67 -11.09 -28.77
C GLU A 333 -5.76 -11.15 -27.68
N PRO A 334 -6.95 -11.73 -27.95
CA PRO A 334 -8.08 -11.72 -27.00
C PRO A 334 -7.80 -12.40 -25.65
N ASP A 335 -6.88 -13.37 -25.61
CA ASP A 335 -6.48 -14.10 -24.40
C ASP A 335 -5.25 -13.50 -23.71
N CYS A 336 -4.68 -12.42 -24.26
CA CYS A 336 -3.55 -11.71 -23.67
C CYS A 336 -3.97 -11.03 -22.35
N GLN A 337 -3.28 -11.35 -21.26
CA GLN A 337 -3.51 -10.78 -19.93
C GLN A 337 -2.39 -9.83 -19.50
N LEU A 338 -1.15 -10.15 -19.87
CA LEU A 338 0.03 -9.37 -19.48
C LEU A 338 1.01 -9.27 -20.65
N ILE A 339 1.31 -8.04 -21.03
CA ILE A 339 2.33 -7.67 -22.00
C ILE A 339 3.56 -7.21 -21.23
N GLN A 340 4.65 -7.98 -21.25
CA GLN A 340 5.93 -7.58 -20.65
C GLN A 340 6.76 -6.76 -21.65
N LEU A 341 7.46 -5.73 -21.14
CA LEU A 341 8.46 -4.99 -21.90
C LEU A 341 9.87 -5.40 -21.49
N VAL A 342 10.71 -5.69 -22.49
CA VAL A 342 12.13 -6.02 -22.31
C VAL A 342 12.96 -4.97 -23.03
N TRP A 343 13.75 -4.22 -22.27
CA TRP A 343 14.63 -3.18 -22.83
C TRP A 343 15.99 -3.79 -23.15
N GLU A 344 16.30 -3.98 -24.43
CA GLU A 344 17.60 -4.53 -24.83
C GLU A 344 18.74 -3.60 -24.43
N ASP A 345 19.94 -4.18 -24.34
CA ASP A 345 21.16 -3.52 -23.87
C ASP A 345 21.01 -2.93 -22.44
N THR A 346 20.09 -3.46 -21.64
CA THR A 346 20.01 -3.20 -20.21
C THR A 346 20.43 -4.42 -19.41
N SER A 347 21.05 -4.18 -18.26
CA SER A 347 21.52 -5.22 -17.36
C SER A 347 21.33 -4.76 -15.91
N PRO A 348 20.85 -5.62 -15.00
CA PRO A 348 20.79 -5.28 -13.58
C PRO A 348 22.19 -5.20 -12.94
N LEU A 349 23.23 -5.68 -13.65
CA LEU A 349 24.61 -5.65 -13.18
C LEU A 349 25.34 -4.34 -13.51
N GLU A 350 24.67 -3.41 -14.20
CA GLU A 350 25.22 -2.12 -14.57
C GLU A 350 24.60 -1.00 -13.73
N ASP A 351 25.42 -0.10 -13.20
CA ASP A 351 24.98 0.99 -12.32
C ASP A 351 24.55 2.26 -13.07
N ALA A 352 24.67 2.28 -14.40
CA ALA A 352 24.41 3.47 -15.19
C ALA A 352 22.90 3.74 -15.30
N ALA A 353 22.36 4.54 -14.38
CA ALA A 353 21.02 5.10 -14.50
C ALA A 353 21.02 6.15 -15.62
N PRO A 354 20.28 5.93 -16.74
CA PRO A 354 20.16 6.93 -17.78
C PRO A 354 19.45 8.20 -17.26
N GLU A 355 19.68 9.34 -17.91
CA GLU A 355 18.97 10.57 -17.57
C GLU A 355 17.45 10.35 -17.65
N LEU A 356 16.73 10.70 -16.57
CA LEU A 356 15.30 10.39 -16.42
C LEU A 356 14.47 10.92 -17.60
N GLN A 357 14.83 12.10 -18.13
CA GLN A 357 14.14 12.73 -19.25
C GLN A 357 14.08 11.83 -20.50
N ASP A 358 15.15 11.05 -20.76
CA ASP A 358 15.27 10.25 -21.97
C ASP A 358 14.84 8.79 -21.78
N ALA A 359 14.62 8.36 -20.54
CA ALA A 359 14.52 6.94 -20.22
C ALA A 359 13.54 6.56 -19.11
N TRP A 360 12.74 7.48 -18.54
CA TRP A 360 11.79 7.14 -17.46
C TRP A 360 10.88 5.95 -17.82
N PHE A 361 10.44 5.88 -19.08
CA PHE A 361 9.58 4.80 -19.58
C PHE A 361 10.26 3.44 -19.61
N ARG A 362 11.61 3.37 -19.53
CA ARG A 362 12.35 2.09 -19.43
C ARG A 362 12.15 1.39 -18.09
N LYS A 363 11.62 2.10 -17.09
CA LYS A 363 11.21 1.52 -15.81
C LYS A 363 9.81 0.90 -15.85
N LEU A 364 9.04 1.12 -16.92
CA LEU A 364 7.75 0.49 -17.12
C LEU A 364 7.94 -1.02 -17.34
N ILE A 365 7.27 -1.82 -16.52
CA ILE A 365 7.44 -3.29 -16.53
C ILE A 365 6.65 -3.97 -17.66
N GLY A 366 5.62 -3.31 -18.16
CA GLY A 366 4.60 -3.95 -18.97
C GLY A 366 3.24 -3.32 -18.80
N PHE A 367 2.24 -3.98 -19.40
CA PHE A 367 0.84 -3.62 -19.36
C PHE A 367 -0.01 -4.83 -19.00
N VAL A 368 -0.83 -4.70 -17.95
CA VAL A 368 -1.95 -5.62 -17.73
C VAL A 368 -3.08 -5.22 -18.67
N VAL A 369 -3.62 -6.19 -19.40
CA VAL A 369 -4.82 -6.01 -20.20
C VAL A 369 -6.02 -6.05 -19.27
N LEU A 370 -6.76 -4.94 -19.16
CA LEU A 370 -7.96 -4.91 -18.35
C LEU A 370 -9.11 -5.62 -19.08
N PRO A 371 -10.03 -6.29 -18.35
CA PRO A 371 -11.23 -6.85 -18.94
C PRO A 371 -11.99 -5.81 -19.77
N ALA A 372 -12.39 -6.17 -20.98
CA ALA A 372 -13.12 -5.25 -21.86
C ALA A 372 -14.47 -4.87 -21.22
N PHE A 373 -14.72 -3.57 -21.09
CA PHE A 373 -16.01 -3.03 -20.71
C PHE A 373 -16.71 -2.54 -21.97
N ALA A 374 -17.74 -3.26 -22.41
CA ALA A 374 -18.39 -3.04 -23.70
C ALA A 374 -17.38 -3.08 -24.86
N SER A 375 -17.24 -2.00 -25.64
CA SER A 375 -16.31 -1.88 -26.77
C SER A 375 -15.07 -1.04 -26.43
N VAL A 376 -14.63 -1.08 -25.16
CA VAL A 376 -13.50 -0.30 -24.68
C VAL A 376 -12.34 -1.23 -24.35
N HIS A 377 -11.16 -0.90 -24.88
CA HIS A 377 -9.95 -1.69 -24.75
C HIS A 377 -8.92 -0.89 -23.94
N VAL A 378 -8.52 -1.40 -22.77
CA VAL A 378 -7.65 -0.64 -21.85
C VAL A 378 -6.43 -1.45 -21.45
N LEU A 379 -5.25 -0.83 -21.58
CA LEU A 379 -4.01 -1.31 -21.00
C LEU A 379 -3.69 -0.55 -19.71
N CYS A 380 -3.22 -1.25 -18.68
CA CYS A 380 -2.74 -0.69 -17.42
C CYS A 380 -1.24 -0.92 -17.28
N GLY A 381 -0.44 0.11 -17.54
CA GLY A 381 1.01 0.10 -17.32
C GLY A 381 1.37 0.34 -15.86
N PHE A 382 2.46 -0.28 -15.39
CA PHE A 382 2.97 -0.14 -14.02
C PHE A 382 4.40 0.37 -14.04
N ILE A 383 4.69 1.35 -13.18
CA ILE A 383 6.01 1.97 -13.06
C ILE A 383 6.26 2.38 -11.62
N ALA A 384 7.46 2.08 -11.10
CA ALA A 384 7.88 2.43 -9.75
C ALA A 384 9.16 3.27 -9.71
N GLY A 385 9.45 3.86 -8.56
CA GLY A 385 10.69 4.60 -8.31
C GLY A 385 10.69 6.05 -8.76
N LEU A 386 11.88 6.64 -8.82
CA LEU A 386 12.12 8.03 -9.24
C LEU A 386 11.65 8.29 -10.68
N GLU A 387 11.72 7.28 -11.55
CA GLU A 387 11.18 7.33 -12.91
C GLU A 387 9.65 7.48 -12.89
N SER A 388 9.00 6.82 -11.94
CA SER A 388 7.57 7.02 -11.73
C SER A 388 7.26 8.41 -11.19
N GLU A 389 8.07 8.96 -10.30
CA GLU A 389 7.89 10.32 -9.77
C GLU A 389 8.11 11.37 -10.87
N PHE A 390 9.13 11.18 -11.70
CA PHE A 390 9.37 12.00 -12.88
C PHE A 390 8.16 11.98 -13.83
N MET A 391 7.59 10.80 -14.09
CA MET A 391 6.38 10.66 -14.89
C MET A 391 5.24 11.52 -14.35
N GLU A 392 5.06 11.64 -13.02
CA GLU A 392 4.02 12.48 -12.43
C GLU A 392 4.14 13.96 -12.81
N THR A 393 5.36 14.45 -13.08
CA THR A 393 5.65 15.85 -13.41
C THR A 393 5.31 16.22 -14.86
N LEU A 394 5.25 15.24 -15.74
CA LEU A 394 4.88 15.42 -17.15
C LEU A 394 3.39 15.79 -17.30
N SER A 395 3.01 16.33 -18.45
CA SER A 395 1.60 16.47 -18.85
C SER A 395 1.00 15.13 -19.29
N ASP A 396 -0.33 15.05 -19.35
CA ASP A 396 -1.00 13.83 -19.83
C ASP A 396 -0.72 13.60 -21.33
N GLU A 397 -0.60 14.67 -22.11
CA GLU A 397 -0.25 14.65 -23.52
C GLU A 397 1.17 14.10 -23.75
N GLU A 398 2.15 14.51 -22.95
CA GLU A 398 3.53 14.01 -23.04
C GLU A 398 3.60 12.51 -22.72
N VAL A 399 2.91 12.06 -21.66
CA VAL A 399 2.85 10.64 -21.31
C VAL A 399 2.19 9.83 -22.43
N LEU A 400 1.05 10.29 -22.96
CA LEU A 400 0.33 9.60 -24.02
C LEU A 400 1.17 9.52 -25.30
N LEU A 401 1.83 10.62 -25.71
CA LEU A 401 2.69 10.64 -26.89
C LEU A 401 3.90 9.71 -26.72
N CYS A 402 4.57 9.78 -25.56
CA CYS A 402 5.71 8.93 -25.24
C CYS A 402 5.34 7.45 -25.29
N LEU A 403 4.26 7.05 -24.60
CA LEU A 403 3.84 5.65 -24.56
C LEU A 403 3.30 5.15 -25.91
N THR A 404 2.74 6.02 -26.74
CA THR A 404 2.42 5.68 -28.15
C THR A 404 3.67 5.27 -28.92
N GLN A 405 4.75 6.06 -28.79
CA GLN A 405 6.01 5.78 -29.46
C GLN A 405 6.67 4.52 -28.93
N VAL A 406 6.64 4.32 -27.60
CA VAL A 406 7.09 3.08 -26.96
C VAL A 406 6.34 1.88 -27.53
N LEU A 407 5.01 1.90 -27.54
CA LEU A 407 4.19 0.80 -28.04
C LEU A 407 4.47 0.50 -29.51
N ARG A 408 4.59 1.51 -30.37
CA ARG A 408 4.98 1.34 -31.79
C ARG A 408 6.34 0.68 -31.93
N ARG A 409 7.31 1.08 -31.11
CA ARG A 409 8.67 0.55 -31.11
C ARG A 409 8.70 -0.91 -30.65
N VAL A 410 8.18 -1.20 -29.46
CA VAL A 410 8.26 -2.55 -28.84
C VAL A 410 7.42 -3.58 -29.59
N THR A 411 6.31 -3.18 -30.21
CA THR A 411 5.50 -4.10 -31.04
C THR A 411 6.02 -4.27 -32.46
N GLY A 412 7.06 -3.51 -32.86
CA GLY A 412 7.55 -3.49 -34.25
C GLY A 412 6.53 -2.93 -35.25
N ASN A 413 5.45 -2.27 -34.79
CA ASN A 413 4.38 -1.76 -35.63
C ASN A 413 4.37 -0.21 -35.63
N PRO A 414 5.05 0.44 -36.59
CA PRO A 414 5.10 1.91 -36.65
C PRO A 414 3.74 2.57 -36.96
N ARG A 415 2.75 1.78 -37.41
CA ARG A 415 1.39 2.25 -37.73
C ARG A 415 0.38 1.99 -36.62
N LEU A 416 0.81 1.47 -35.46
CA LEU A 416 -0.08 1.23 -34.32
C LEU A 416 -0.84 2.52 -33.95
N PRO A 417 -2.19 2.49 -33.90
CA PRO A 417 -3.00 3.66 -33.55
C PRO A 417 -2.63 4.19 -32.17
N ALA A 418 -2.60 5.52 -32.01
CA ALA A 418 -2.36 6.11 -30.70
C ALA A 418 -3.51 5.75 -29.73
N PRO A 419 -3.23 5.60 -28.43
CA PRO A 419 -4.28 5.57 -27.42
C PRO A 419 -5.14 6.82 -27.55
N LYS A 420 -6.45 6.65 -27.41
CA LYS A 420 -7.44 7.73 -27.48
C LYS A 420 -7.36 8.65 -26.27
N SER A 421 -7.06 8.09 -25.09
CA SER A 421 -6.95 8.85 -23.85
C SER A 421 -6.04 8.14 -22.84
N VAL A 422 -5.64 8.88 -21.80
CA VAL A 422 -4.82 8.40 -20.70
C VAL A 422 -5.43 8.79 -19.36
N LEU A 423 -5.37 7.90 -18.38
CA LEU A 423 -5.54 8.20 -16.96
C LEU A 423 -4.31 7.68 -16.24
N ARG A 424 -3.78 8.42 -15.26
CA ARG A 424 -2.65 7.93 -14.46
C ARG A 424 -2.76 8.35 -13.01
N SER A 425 -2.24 7.49 -12.13
CA SER A 425 -2.08 7.87 -10.73
C SER A 425 -0.89 8.83 -10.57
N ARG A 426 -0.94 9.64 -9.51
CA ARG A 426 0.15 10.54 -9.10
C ARG A 426 0.32 10.49 -7.58
N TRP A 427 0.69 9.31 -7.08
CA TRP A 427 0.71 8.99 -5.65
C TRP A 427 1.78 9.76 -4.88
N HIS A 428 2.93 10.04 -5.50
CA HIS A 428 3.95 10.90 -4.91
C HIS A 428 3.42 12.34 -4.75
N SER A 429 2.72 12.85 -5.78
CA SER A 429 2.13 14.19 -5.85
C SER A 429 0.82 14.33 -5.05
N ALA A 430 0.28 13.27 -4.46
CA ALA A 430 -0.87 13.34 -3.55
C ALA A 430 -0.47 13.87 -2.15
N PRO A 431 -0.94 15.05 -1.70
CA PRO A 431 -0.46 15.71 -0.49
C PRO A 431 -0.64 14.93 0.81
N TYR A 432 -1.78 14.26 0.95
CA TYR A 432 -2.08 13.47 2.13
C TYR A 432 -1.59 12.01 2.01
N THR A 433 -0.64 11.72 1.11
CA THR A 433 -0.08 10.36 0.95
C THR A 433 1.42 10.34 0.70
N ARG A 434 1.93 11.11 -0.28
CA ARG A 434 3.37 11.27 -0.57
C ARG A 434 4.11 9.99 -0.98
N GLY A 435 3.47 9.18 -1.81
CA GLY A 435 3.98 7.90 -2.28
C GLY A 435 2.90 6.82 -2.25
N SER A 436 3.31 5.57 -2.43
CA SER A 436 2.40 4.44 -2.59
C SER A 436 2.35 3.58 -1.34
N TYR A 437 3.46 3.00 -0.90
CA TYR A 437 3.50 2.12 0.28
C TYR A 437 4.90 1.91 0.84
N SER A 438 4.95 1.40 2.07
CA SER A 438 6.19 1.18 2.80
C SER A 438 6.95 -0.07 2.35
N TYR A 439 8.26 -0.05 2.57
CA TYR A 439 9.16 -1.20 2.49
C TYR A 439 10.23 -1.09 3.58
N VAL A 440 10.81 -2.22 3.99
CA VAL A 440 11.92 -2.20 4.96
C VAL A 440 13.21 -1.85 4.21
N ALA A 441 13.62 -0.60 4.32
CA ALA A 441 14.79 -0.06 3.64
C ALA A 441 16.11 -0.50 4.30
N VAL A 442 17.21 -0.48 3.56
CA VAL A 442 18.57 -0.62 4.11
C VAL A 442 18.77 0.36 5.28
N GLY A 443 19.22 -0.17 6.42
CA GLY A 443 19.36 0.57 7.68
C GLY A 443 18.11 0.57 8.57
N SER A 444 16.98 0.05 8.09
CA SER A 444 15.78 -0.24 8.89
C SER A 444 15.57 -1.74 9.09
N THR A 445 14.71 -2.10 10.04
CA THR A 445 14.34 -3.49 10.34
C THR A 445 12.85 -3.62 10.59
N GLY A 446 12.33 -4.85 10.70
CA GLY A 446 10.96 -5.09 11.16
C GLY A 446 10.64 -4.47 12.52
N GLY A 447 11.66 -4.29 13.38
CA GLY A 447 11.52 -3.60 14.66
C GLY A 447 11.12 -2.13 14.50
N ASP A 448 11.44 -1.48 13.37
CA ASP A 448 11.00 -0.10 13.11
C ASP A 448 9.50 -0.03 12.81
N LEU A 449 8.92 -1.05 12.16
CA LEU A 449 7.47 -1.16 11.96
C LEU A 449 6.75 -1.36 13.31
N ASP A 450 7.33 -2.15 14.20
CA ASP A 450 6.84 -2.34 15.58
C ASP A 450 6.93 -1.04 16.40
N LEU A 451 8.04 -0.30 16.28
CA LEU A 451 8.21 1.02 16.89
C LEU A 451 7.18 2.00 16.37
N LEU A 452 6.85 1.97 15.07
CA LEU A 452 5.79 2.83 14.52
C LEU A 452 4.42 2.49 15.13
N ALA A 453 4.13 1.20 15.32
CA ALA A 453 2.89 0.70 15.94
C ALA A 453 2.75 1.01 17.44
N GLN A 454 3.83 1.36 18.14
CA GLN A 454 3.79 1.61 19.59
C GLN A 454 2.88 2.81 19.94
N PRO A 455 1.92 2.69 20.88
CA PRO A 455 1.09 3.82 21.29
C PRO A 455 1.86 4.83 22.14
N LEU A 456 1.27 6.00 22.37
CA LEU A 456 1.77 7.05 23.26
C LEU A 456 0.77 7.32 24.40
N PRO A 457 1.27 7.66 25.61
CA PRO A 457 2.68 7.64 26.02
C PRO A 457 3.28 6.23 26.00
N ALA A 458 4.57 6.12 25.67
CA ALA A 458 5.32 4.89 25.87
C ALA A 458 5.63 4.76 27.36
N ASP A 459 5.30 3.61 27.97
CA ASP A 459 5.54 3.23 29.37
C ASP A 459 4.56 3.71 30.46
N GLY A 460 4.34 2.81 31.43
CA GLY A 460 3.65 3.05 32.70
C GLY A 460 2.41 2.17 32.91
N ALA A 461 2.37 1.39 34.00
CA ALA A 461 1.14 0.79 34.49
C ALA A 461 0.16 1.92 34.87
N GLY A 462 -0.85 2.15 34.02
CA GLY A 462 -1.82 3.24 34.17
C GLY A 462 -1.65 4.41 33.20
N ALA A 463 -0.69 4.38 32.26
CA ALA A 463 -0.62 5.38 31.20
C ALA A 463 -1.84 5.28 30.28
N GLN A 464 -2.66 6.33 30.24
CA GLN A 464 -3.83 6.42 29.38
C GLN A 464 -3.37 6.52 27.92
N LEU A 465 -3.81 5.60 27.06
CA LEU A 465 -3.42 5.52 25.65
C LEU A 465 -3.89 6.75 24.86
N GLN A 466 -3.10 7.80 24.77
CA GLN A 466 -3.51 9.06 24.13
C GLN A 466 -3.49 8.99 22.61
N ILE A 467 -2.39 8.46 22.05
CA ILE A 467 -2.21 8.34 20.60
C ILE A 467 -1.90 6.89 20.26
N LEU A 468 -2.60 6.34 19.28
CA LEU A 468 -2.42 5.00 18.75
C LEU A 468 -2.09 5.10 17.27
N PHE A 469 -1.34 4.14 16.74
CA PHE A 469 -0.88 4.17 15.35
C PHE A 469 -1.34 2.91 14.62
N ALA A 470 -2.07 3.11 13.53
CA ALA A 470 -2.46 2.07 12.59
C ALA A 470 -2.16 2.50 11.16
N GLY A 471 -2.37 1.62 10.19
CA GLY A 471 -1.95 1.79 8.80
C GLY A 471 -0.97 0.71 8.38
N GLU A 472 -0.82 0.50 7.07
CA GLU A 472 0.03 -0.58 6.51
C GLU A 472 1.47 -0.54 7.04
N ALA A 473 2.06 0.66 7.18
CA ALA A 473 3.43 0.82 7.67
C ALA A 473 3.60 0.49 9.17
N THR A 474 2.53 0.09 9.86
CA THR A 474 2.55 -0.34 11.26
C THR A 474 2.42 -1.86 11.41
N HIS A 475 2.38 -2.62 10.31
CA HIS A 475 2.21 -4.06 10.34
C HIS A 475 3.47 -4.78 9.89
N ARG A 476 4.21 -5.40 10.82
CA ARG A 476 5.52 -6.01 10.56
C ARG A 476 5.57 -7.02 9.42
N THR A 477 4.54 -7.86 9.26
CA THR A 477 4.56 -8.97 8.29
C THR A 477 3.60 -8.78 7.10
N PHE A 478 2.75 -7.76 7.11
CA PHE A 478 1.75 -7.48 6.06
C PHE A 478 1.76 -5.99 5.68
N TYR A 479 2.89 -5.31 5.88
CA TYR A 479 3.08 -3.94 5.39
C TYR A 479 2.84 -3.89 3.87
N SER A 480 2.63 -2.71 3.32
CA SER A 480 2.24 -2.44 1.92
C SER A 480 0.88 -3.00 1.45
N THR A 481 0.15 -3.77 2.28
CA THR A 481 -1.11 -4.40 1.88
C THR A 481 -2.36 -3.77 2.51
N THR A 482 -3.51 -3.99 1.86
CA THR A 482 -4.82 -3.62 2.38
C THR A 482 -5.20 -4.43 3.64
N HIS A 483 -4.83 -5.71 3.71
CA HIS A 483 -5.14 -6.56 4.85
C HIS A 483 -4.25 -6.26 6.05
N GLY A 484 -2.97 -5.91 5.87
CA GLY A 484 -2.14 -5.40 6.96
C GLY A 484 -2.66 -4.08 7.51
N ALA A 485 -3.12 -3.17 6.63
CA ALA A 485 -3.80 -1.95 7.05
C ALA A 485 -5.08 -2.24 7.85
N LEU A 486 -5.96 -3.13 7.36
CA LEU A 486 -7.18 -3.52 8.08
C LEU A 486 -6.87 -4.13 9.46
N LEU A 487 -5.94 -5.09 9.52
CA LEU A 487 -5.52 -5.76 10.75
C LEU A 487 -4.93 -4.77 11.75
N SER A 488 -4.13 -3.79 11.30
CA SER A 488 -3.60 -2.75 12.17
C SER A 488 -4.69 -1.86 12.78
N GLY A 489 -5.76 -1.58 12.02
CA GLY A 489 -6.92 -0.85 12.53
C GLY A 489 -7.65 -1.62 13.62
N TRP A 490 -7.89 -2.92 13.38
CA TRP A 490 -8.47 -3.82 14.39
C TRP A 490 -7.58 -3.96 15.63
N ARG A 491 -6.25 -4.03 15.45
CA ARG A 491 -5.29 -4.11 16.56
C ARG A 491 -5.43 -2.91 17.51
N GLU A 492 -5.47 -1.69 16.98
CA GLU A 492 -5.59 -0.50 17.84
C GLU A 492 -7.00 -0.34 18.44
N ALA A 493 -8.04 -0.76 17.73
CA ALA A 493 -9.38 -0.84 18.29
C ALA A 493 -9.46 -1.85 19.45
N ASP A 494 -8.92 -3.05 19.28
CA ASP A 494 -8.89 -4.09 20.32
C ASP A 494 -8.03 -3.65 21.52
N ARG A 495 -6.98 -2.84 21.29
CA ARG A 495 -6.19 -2.21 22.36
C ARG A 495 -7.02 -1.25 23.21
N LEU A 496 -7.81 -0.37 22.58
CA LEU A 496 -8.73 0.53 23.30
C LEU A 496 -9.86 -0.24 23.97
N LEU A 497 -10.44 -1.23 23.30
CA LEU A 497 -11.46 -2.11 23.89
C LEU A 497 -10.92 -2.81 25.13
N SER A 498 -9.66 -3.25 25.14
CA SER A 498 -9.05 -3.87 26.33
C SER A 498 -8.84 -2.88 27.48
N LEU A 499 -8.55 -1.62 27.18
CA LEU A 499 -8.41 -0.55 28.19
C LEU A 499 -9.76 -0.19 28.84
N TRP A 500 -10.84 -0.24 28.06
CA TRP A 500 -12.20 0.16 28.46
C TRP A 500 -13.13 -1.01 28.78
N ALA A 501 -12.71 -2.24 28.49
CA ALA A 501 -13.36 -3.44 28.98
C ALA A 501 -13.48 -3.31 30.49
N PRO A 502 -14.64 -3.67 31.05
CA PRO A 502 -15.06 -3.18 32.35
C PRO A 502 -13.93 -3.25 33.37
N GLN A 503 -13.53 -2.08 33.89
CA GLN A 503 -12.78 -1.94 35.15
C GLN A 503 -13.58 -2.48 36.36
N VAL A 504 -14.53 -3.40 36.14
CA VAL A 504 -15.33 -4.12 37.12
C VAL A 504 -14.47 -5.09 37.96
N GLN A 505 -13.19 -5.25 37.63
CA GLN A 505 -12.22 -5.92 38.50
C GLN A 505 -11.03 -5.02 38.86
N GLN A 506 -11.23 -3.90 39.58
CA GLN A 506 -10.50 -3.60 40.83
C GLN A 506 -10.93 -2.28 41.52
N PRO A 507 -10.79 -2.18 42.86
CA PRO A 507 -10.42 -3.24 43.79
C PRO A 507 -11.59 -3.66 44.70
N ARG A 508 -11.87 -4.97 44.74
CA ARG A 508 -12.31 -5.54 46.03
C ARG A 508 -11.21 -5.19 47.04
N PRO A 509 -11.54 -4.56 48.18
CA PRO A 509 -10.55 -4.34 49.21
C PRO A 509 -9.96 -5.71 49.60
N ARG A 510 -8.62 -5.81 49.60
CA ARG A 510 -7.95 -6.88 50.33
C ARG A 510 -8.24 -6.61 51.80
N LEU A 511 -9.14 -7.40 52.38
CA LEU A 511 -9.44 -7.42 53.82
C LEU A 511 -8.23 -7.90 54.62
#